data_AF-S7PFP8-F1
#
_entry.id   AF-S7PFP8-F1
#
_cell.length_a   1.000
_cell.length_b   1.000
_cell.length_c   1.000
_cell.angle_alpha   90.00
_cell.angle_beta   90.00
_cell.angle_gamma   90.00
#
_symmetry.space_group_name_H-M   'P 1'
#
loop_
_entity.id
_entity.type
_entity.pdbx_description
1 polymer ?
#
loop_
_entity_poly.entity_id
_entity_poly.type
_entity_poly.pdbx_seq_one_letter_code
_entity_poly.pdbx_strand_id
1 'polypeptide(L)' 'MDVDLQIVSYVIDTQTTSLGPAYSHRETIYPNGSLLFQKVTLQDTGYYTLLALDKDAESKRVTGQLRVYRK' A
#
# COMPACT_ATOMS: atom_id res chain seq x y z
N MET A 1 -12.05 5.13 -6.49
CA MET A 1 -11.11 4.05 -6.15
C MET A 1 -11.93 2.81 -5.94
N ASP A 2 -11.45 1.68 -6.45
CA ASP A 2 -12.04 0.41 -6.09
C ASP A 2 -11.60 0.10 -4.64
N VAL A 3 -12.55 0.18 -3.71
CA VAL A 3 -12.27 0.05 -2.27
C VAL A 3 -11.79 -1.37 -1.94
N ASP A 4 -12.16 -2.34 -2.77
CA ASP A 4 -11.79 -3.75 -2.62
C ASP A 4 -10.30 -4.00 -2.89
N LEU A 5 -9.60 -3.04 -3.53
CA LEU A 5 -8.17 -3.12 -3.82
C LEU A 5 -7.28 -2.44 -2.77
N GLN A 6 -7.87 -1.83 -1.72
CA GLN A 6 -7.08 -1.19 -0.68
C GLN A 6 -6.37 -2.24 0.18
N ILE A 7 -5.05 -2.12 0.29
CA ILE A 7 -4.24 -2.98 1.17
C ILE A 7 -4.20 -2.41 2.58
N VAL A 8 -3.84 -1.13 2.71
CA VAL A 8 -3.63 -0.48 4.00
C VAL A 8 -3.76 1.03 3.86
N SER A 9 -4.29 1.69 4.89
CA SER A 9 -4.15 3.14 5.10
C SER A 9 -3.38 3.41 6.39
N TYR A 10 -2.67 4.52 6.39
CA TYR A 10 -1.90 4.99 7.55
C TYR A 10 -2.14 6.48 7.76
N VAL A 11 -2.46 6.85 8.99
CA VAL A 11 -2.63 8.24 9.41
C VAL A 11 -1.39 8.64 10.20
N ILE A 12 -0.61 9.57 9.65
CA ILE A 12 0.66 10.02 10.25
C ILE A 12 0.42 10.67 11.61
N ASP A 13 -0.57 11.57 11.71
CA ASP A 13 -0.83 12.36 12.92
C ASP A 13 -1.17 11.49 14.14
N THR A 14 -1.94 10.41 13.95
CA THR A 14 -2.34 9.49 15.03
C THR A 14 -1.54 8.19 15.03
N GLN A 15 -0.60 8.04 14.11
CA GLN A 15 0.17 6.81 13.86
C GLN A 15 -0.72 5.55 13.74
N THR A 16 -1.94 5.73 13.23
CA THR A 16 -2.95 4.68 13.18
C THR A 16 -2.91 3.98 11.82
N THR A 17 -3.00 2.65 11.85
CA THR A 17 -3.08 1.82 10.66
C THR A 17 -4.49 1.25 10.52
N SER A 18 -5.04 1.24 9.32
CA SER A 18 -6.28 0.51 9.01
C SER A 18 -6.04 -0.43 7.83
N LEU A 19 -6.39 -1.70 8.02
CA LEU A 19 -6.23 -2.73 7.01
C LEU A 19 -7.39 -2.66 6.02
N GLY A 20 -7.09 -2.73 4.73
CA GLY A 20 -8.10 -2.76 3.69
C GLY A 20 -8.45 -4.19 3.25
N PRO A 21 -9.45 -4.34 2.37
CA PRO A 21 -9.92 -5.66 1.92
C PRO A 21 -8.87 -6.50 1.20
N ALA A 22 -7.89 -5.86 0.55
CA ALA A 22 -6.81 -6.55 -0.16
C ALA A 22 -5.60 -6.91 0.73
N TYR A 23 -5.68 -6.66 2.04
CA TYR A 23 -4.60 -7.01 2.96
C TYR A 23 -4.41 -8.54 3.04
N SER A 24 -3.21 -9.02 2.71
CA SER A 24 -2.91 -10.46 2.64
C SER A 24 -2.14 -10.97 3.85
N HIS A 25 -2.04 -10.17 4.92
CA HIS A 25 -1.23 -10.45 6.11
C HIS A 25 0.28 -10.54 5.85
N ARG A 26 0.73 -10.03 4.71
CA ARG A 26 2.14 -10.04 4.29
C ARG A 26 2.70 -8.64 4.08
N GLU A 27 1.83 -7.64 4.09
CA GLU A 27 2.17 -6.24 3.90
C GLU A 27 2.41 -5.54 5.24
N THR A 28 3.37 -4.62 5.30
CA THR A 28 3.61 -3.80 6.49
C THR A 28 3.91 -2.38 6.06
N ILE A 29 3.06 -1.43 6.48
CA ILE A 29 3.27 0.00 6.22
C ILE A 29 4.14 0.60 7.31
N TYR A 30 5.07 1.46 6.91
CA TYR A 30 5.92 2.24 7.80
C TYR A 30 5.52 3.71 7.82
N PRO A 31 5.84 4.46 8.89
CA PRO A 31 5.50 5.88 9.00
C PRO A 31 6.03 6.77 7.87
N ASN A 32 7.09 6.35 7.18
CA ASN A 32 7.64 7.04 6.02
C ASN A 32 6.88 6.76 4.71
N GLY A 33 5.76 6.04 4.75
CA GLY A 33 4.95 5.67 3.60
C GLY A 33 5.48 4.47 2.80
N SER A 34 6.60 3.87 3.19
CA SER A 34 7.09 2.64 2.56
C SER A 34 6.19 1.46 2.93
N LEU A 35 5.93 0.59 1.96
CA LEU A 35 5.16 -0.64 2.13
C LEU A 35 6.07 -1.84 1.86
N LEU A 36 6.31 -2.66 2.88
CA LEU A 36 7.06 -3.91 2.76
C LEU A 36 6.11 -5.05 2.41
N PHE A 37 6.47 -5.82 1.40
CA PHE A 37 5.86 -7.13 1.11
C PHE A 37 6.79 -8.25 1.58
N GLN A 38 6.30 -9.12 2.44
CA GLN A 38 7.01 -10.31 2.90
C GLN A 38 6.48 -11.55 2.18
N LYS A 39 7.34 -12.57 1.97
CA LYS A 39 6.93 -13.86 1.35
C LYS A 39 6.17 -13.64 0.04
N VAL A 40 6.78 -12.89 -0.88
CA VAL A 40 6.18 -12.58 -2.18
C VAL A 40 5.94 -13.83 -3.03
N THR A 41 4.87 -13.84 -3.80
CA THR A 41 4.49 -14.86 -4.77
C THR A 41 4.39 -14.22 -6.16
N LEU A 42 4.30 -15.05 -7.22
CA LEU A 42 4.09 -14.52 -8.57
C LEU A 42 2.78 -13.72 -8.71
N GLN A 43 1.79 -13.98 -7.84
CA GLN A 43 0.50 -13.27 -7.83
C GLN A 43 0.62 -11.82 -7.35
N ASP A 44 1.71 -11.46 -6.67
CA ASP A 44 1.98 -10.08 -6.25
C ASP A 44 2.56 -9.22 -7.39
N THR A 45 2.79 -9.79 -8.58
CA THR A 45 3.22 -9.01 -9.73
C THR A 45 2.06 -8.13 -10.20
N GLY A 46 2.27 -6.82 -10.22
CA GLY A 46 1.21 -5.88 -10.59
C GLY A 46 1.60 -4.42 -10.41
N TYR A 47 0.64 -3.54 -10.68
CA TYR A 47 0.75 -2.13 -10.40
C TYR A 47 0.18 -1.81 -9.03
N TYR A 48 0.93 -1.06 -8.24
CA TYR A 48 0.52 -0.58 -6.92
C TYR A 48 0.48 0.93 -6.95
N THR A 49 -0.53 1.50 -6.29
CA THR A 49 -0.71 2.96 -6.22
C THR A 49 -0.64 3.41 -4.77
N LEU A 50 0.24 4.37 -4.50
CA LEU A 50 0.23 5.13 -3.26
C LEU A 50 -0.61 6.40 -3.48
N LEU A 51 -1.60 6.62 -2.62
CA LEU A 51 -2.34 7.86 -2.51
C LEU A 51 -1.99 8.52 -1.18
N ALA A 52 -1.36 9.68 -1.24
CA ALA A 52 -1.13 10.53 -0.08
C ALA A 52 -2.12 11.69 -0.09
N LEU A 53 -2.71 11.98 1.07
CA LEU A 53 -3.53 13.16 1.31
C LEU A 53 -2.77 14.05 2.29
N ASP A 54 -2.61 15.33 1.97
CA ASP A 54 -2.06 16.28 2.92
C ASP A 54 -3.15 16.92 3.79
N LYS A 55 -2.76 17.87 4.64
CA LYS A 55 -3.67 18.52 5.60
C LYS A 55 -4.72 19.39 4.93
N ASP A 56 -4.47 19.85 3.71
CA ASP A 56 -5.39 20.64 2.90
C ASP A 56 -6.28 19.73 2.03
N ALA A 57 -6.22 18.41 2.28
CA ALA A 57 -6.88 17.36 1.51
C ALA A 57 -6.45 17.29 0.04
N GLU A 58 -5.29 17.84 -0.31
CA GLU A 58 -4.73 17.67 -1.64
C GLU A 58 -4.20 16.24 -1.80
N SER A 59 -4.55 15.62 -2.92
CA SER A 59 -4.19 14.23 -3.20
C SER A 59 -2.98 14.13 -4.12
N LYS A 60 -1.96 13.39 -3.71
CA LYS A 60 -0.81 13.02 -4.54
C LYS A 60 -0.84 11.53 -4.81
N ARG A 61 -0.79 11.16 -6.10
CA ARG A 61 -0.85 9.77 -6.54
C ARG A 61 0.45 9.38 -7.23
N VAL A 62 1.03 8.26 -6.79
CA VAL A 62 2.20 7.66 -7.43
C VAL A 62 1.91 6.19 -7.70
N THR A 63 2.27 5.71 -8.89
CA THR A 63 2.10 4.30 -9.26
C THR A 63 3.46 3.69 -9.53
N GLY A 64 3.71 2.52 -8.93
CA GLY A 64 4.90 1.70 -9.15
C GLY A 64 4.52 0.31 -9.63
N GLN A 65 5.45 -0.39 -10.27
CA GLN A 65 5.28 -1.79 -10.68
C GLN A 65 6.14 -2.70 -9.82
N LEU A 66 5.53 -3.72 -9.21
CA LEU A 66 6.22 -4.83 -8.58
C LEU A 66 6.30 -5.99 -9.57
N ARG A 67 7.50 -6.54 -9.77
CA ARG A 67 7.72 -7.74 -10.59
C ARG A 67 8.40 -8.80 -9.73
N VAL A 68 7.74 -9.94 -9.58
CA VAL A 68 8.27 -11.10 -8.85
C VAL A 68 8.70 -12.15 -9.88
N TYR A 69 9.93 -12.62 -9.75
CA TYR A 69 10.50 -13.63 -10.64
C TYR A 69 10.63 -14.96 -9.92
N ARG A 70 10.55 -16.06 -10.68
CA ARG A 70 10.92 -17.37 -10.16
C ARG A 70 12.42 -17.38 -9.85
N LYS A 71 12.78 -18.11 -8.79
CA LYS A 71 14.18 -18.38 -8.46
C LYS A 71 14.84 -19.22 -9.55
#